data_AF-X0TIP3-F1
#
_entry.id   AF-X0TIP3-F1
#
_cell.length_a   1.000
_cell.length_b   1.000
_cell.length_c   1.000
_cell.angle_alpha   90.00
_cell.angle_beta   90.00
_cell.angle_gamma   90.00
#
_symmetry.space_group_name_H-M   'P 1'
#
loop_
_entity.id
_entity.type
_entity.pdbx_description
1 polymer ?
#
loop_
_entity_poly.entity_id
_entity_poly.type
_entity_poly.pdbx_seq_one_letter_code
_entity_poly.pdbx_strand_id
1 'polypeptide(L)'
;VNKFIGDGIFAFWNPVIYTQPEHALLACETAIDLLVALRELIEEQRRAGGDEAFGELVLRIGVATGNAIVGPCGSEQKFDYTCIGDSVNVAARLESANKFYGTQILVNEATCQQVGDGFAFRALGGVQVKGKRQAVQISELLGRAGQVDDATLAYALAFGQAVALFQSRDWAAAREAIGACSIQQPDDLAARHYAEAAKIYLEQAPPD
;
A
#
# COMPACT_ATOMS: atom_id res chain seq x y z
N VAL A 1 -5.00 -16.33 -9.02
CA VAL A 1 -3.82 -16.65 -8.19
C VAL A 1 -2.75 -17.27 -9.08
N ASN A 2 -1.49 -16.82 -8.99
CA ASN A 2 -0.39 -17.38 -9.77
C ASN A 2 0.42 -18.42 -8.98
N LYS A 3 0.90 -18.07 -7.78
CA LYS A 3 1.65 -18.99 -6.91
C LYS A 3 1.60 -18.59 -5.44
N PHE A 4 1.93 -19.53 -4.57
CA PHE A 4 2.20 -19.31 -3.15
C PHE A 4 3.71 -19.16 -2.94
N ILE A 5 4.13 -18.20 -2.12
CA ILE A 5 5.53 -17.88 -1.83
C ILE A 5 5.69 -17.79 -0.31
N GLY A 6 6.04 -18.91 0.33
CA GLY A 6 6.05 -19.00 1.79
C GLY A 6 4.64 -18.85 2.36
N ASP A 7 4.43 -17.83 3.18
CA ASP A 7 3.13 -17.39 3.72
C ASP A 7 2.39 -16.39 2.82
N GLY A 8 3.02 -15.94 1.72
CA GLY A 8 2.47 -14.99 0.78
C GLY A 8 1.74 -15.60 -0.41
N ILE A 9 0.81 -14.84 -0.98
CA ILE A 9 0.14 -15.17 -2.25
C ILE A 9 0.59 -14.16 -3.31
N PHE A 10 1.02 -14.68 -4.47
CA PHE A 10 1.28 -13.87 -5.64
C PHE A 10 0.15 -14.02 -6.67
N ALA A 11 -0.41 -12.90 -7.10
CA ALA A 11 -1.44 -12.82 -8.12
C ALA A 11 -1.15 -11.64 -9.06
N PHE A 12 -1.58 -11.77 -10.31
CA PHE A 12 -1.53 -10.70 -11.30
C PHE A 12 -2.79 -10.76 -12.16
N TRP A 13 -3.09 -9.63 -12.81
CA TRP A 13 -4.23 -9.42 -13.69
C TRP A 13 -3.74 -9.01 -15.09
N ASN A 14 -4.65 -8.97 -16.06
CA ASN A 14 -4.34 -8.67 -17.47
C ASN A 14 -3.27 -9.61 -18.07
N PRO A 15 -3.45 -10.94 -18.01
CA PRO A 15 -2.55 -11.87 -18.70
C PRO A 15 -2.64 -11.66 -20.22
N VAL A 16 -1.53 -11.83 -20.94
CA VAL A 16 -1.40 -11.53 -22.39
C VAL A 16 -2.47 -12.23 -23.27
N ILE A 17 -3.07 -13.31 -22.77
CA ILE A 17 -4.12 -14.06 -23.44
C ILE A 17 -5.49 -13.34 -23.50
N TYR A 18 -5.79 -12.43 -22.57
CA TYR A 18 -7.05 -11.66 -22.55
C TYR A 18 -6.80 -10.26 -22.00
N THR A 19 -7.10 -9.24 -22.82
CA THR A 19 -7.01 -7.85 -22.37
C THR A 19 -8.06 -7.56 -21.31
N GLN A 20 -7.61 -7.03 -20.17
CA GLN A 20 -8.44 -6.69 -19.02
C GLN A 20 -8.17 -5.24 -18.62
N PRO A 21 -8.78 -4.24 -19.28
CA PRO A 21 -8.48 -2.82 -19.05
C PRO A 21 -8.77 -2.36 -17.61
N GLU A 22 -9.70 -3.01 -16.92
CA GLU A 22 -10.08 -2.78 -15.54
C GLU A 22 -9.20 -3.51 -14.50
N HIS A 23 -8.05 -4.07 -14.91
CA HIS A 23 -7.20 -4.89 -14.05
C HIS A 23 -6.79 -4.23 -12.73
N ALA A 24 -6.54 -2.90 -12.74
CA ALA A 24 -6.18 -2.16 -11.53
C ALA A 24 -7.36 -2.11 -10.54
N LEU A 25 -8.58 -1.91 -11.06
CA LEU A 25 -9.80 -1.89 -10.26
C LEU A 25 -10.01 -3.26 -9.62
N LEU A 26 -9.92 -4.34 -10.40
CA LEU A 26 -10.10 -5.71 -9.90
C LEU A 26 -9.03 -6.09 -8.87
N ALA A 27 -7.80 -5.62 -9.02
CA ALA A 27 -6.74 -5.84 -8.04
C ALA A 27 -7.05 -5.12 -6.71
N CYS A 28 -7.52 -3.87 -6.77
CA CYS A 28 -7.94 -3.11 -5.58
C CYS A 28 -9.17 -3.72 -4.89
N GLU A 29 -10.19 -4.12 -5.67
CA GLU A 29 -11.36 -4.85 -5.16
C GLU A 29 -10.94 -6.12 -4.41
N THR A 30 -10.09 -6.94 -5.05
CA THR A 30 -9.60 -8.18 -4.46
C THR A 30 -8.83 -7.91 -3.16
N ALA A 31 -8.02 -6.85 -3.10
CA ALA A 31 -7.28 -6.50 -1.90
C ALA A 31 -8.21 -6.16 -0.73
N ILE A 32 -9.29 -5.41 -0.99
CA ILE A 32 -10.30 -5.08 0.03
C ILE A 32 -11.05 -6.34 0.46
N ASP A 33 -11.50 -7.15 -0.49
CA ASP A 33 -12.25 -8.38 -0.20
C ASP A 33 -11.43 -9.38 0.63
N LEU A 34 -10.12 -9.47 0.41
CA LEU A 34 -9.24 -10.31 1.21
C LEU A 34 -9.17 -9.86 2.68
N LEU A 35 -9.16 -8.54 2.94
CA LEU A 35 -9.19 -8.04 4.31
C LEU A 35 -10.55 -8.28 4.97
N VAL A 36 -11.65 -8.14 4.22
CA VAL A 36 -13.00 -8.44 4.73
C VAL A 36 -13.11 -9.93 5.07
N ALA A 37 -12.74 -10.80 4.15
CA ALA A 37 -12.77 -12.25 4.34
C ALA A 37 -11.89 -12.70 5.52
N LEU A 38 -10.71 -12.09 5.69
CA LEU A 38 -9.85 -12.39 6.85
C LEU A 38 -10.52 -11.99 8.16
N ARG A 39 -11.14 -10.81 8.24
CA ARG A 39 -11.86 -10.36 9.45
C ARG A 39 -13.02 -11.30 9.77
N GLU A 40 -13.82 -11.67 8.78
CA GLU A 40 -14.92 -12.62 8.94
C GLU A 40 -14.42 -13.97 9.47
N LEU A 41 -13.35 -14.50 8.88
CA LEU A 41 -12.73 -15.75 9.30
C LEU A 41 -12.20 -15.69 10.73
N ILE A 42 -11.57 -14.58 11.13
CA ILE A 42 -11.11 -14.37 12.52
C ILE A 42 -12.29 -14.37 13.50
N GLU A 43 -13.38 -13.68 13.17
CA GLU A 43 -14.57 -13.65 14.02
C GLU A 43 -15.28 -14.99 14.12
N GLU A 44 -15.30 -15.78 13.05
CA GLU A 44 -15.83 -17.14 13.05
C GLU A 44 -14.99 -18.06 13.95
N GLN A 45 -13.66 -18.02 13.82
CA GLN A 45 -12.76 -18.81 14.67
C GLN A 45 -12.90 -18.41 16.14
N ARG A 46 -12.98 -17.11 16.45
CA ARG A 46 -13.19 -16.64 17.82
C ARG A 46 -14.50 -17.18 18.42
N ARG A 47 -15.59 -17.16 17.65
CA ARG A 47 -16.90 -17.69 18.08
C ARG A 47 -16.89 -19.20 18.27
N ALA A 48 -16.06 -19.92 17.52
CA ALA A 48 -15.89 -21.37 17.64
C ALA A 48 -14.96 -21.80 18.79
N GLY A 49 -14.38 -20.85 19.56
CA GLY A 49 -13.39 -21.14 20.59
C GLY A 49 -12.03 -21.54 20.02
N GLY A 50 -11.69 -21.02 18.83
CA GLY A 50 -10.41 -21.22 18.17
C GLY A 50 -9.24 -20.53 18.87
N ASP A 51 -8.03 -20.83 18.39
CA ASP A 51 -6.76 -20.33 18.94
C ASP A 51 -6.70 -18.79 18.95
N GLU A 52 -6.32 -18.20 20.09
CA GLU A 52 -6.13 -16.76 20.23
C GLU A 52 -5.09 -16.22 19.24
N ALA A 53 -4.06 -17.02 18.92
CA ALA A 53 -3.03 -16.66 17.94
C ALA A 53 -3.60 -16.45 16.53
N PHE A 54 -4.71 -17.11 16.20
CA PHE A 54 -5.40 -16.89 14.92
C PHE A 54 -6.04 -15.49 14.86
N GLY A 55 -6.48 -14.97 16.01
CA GLY A 55 -7.07 -13.64 16.12
C GLY A 55 -6.09 -12.50 15.90
N GLU A 56 -4.78 -12.77 15.95
CA GLU A 56 -3.71 -11.80 15.73
C GLU A 56 -3.20 -11.79 14.28
N LEU A 57 -3.81 -12.57 13.38
CA LEU A 57 -3.37 -12.66 12.00
C LEU A 57 -3.55 -11.31 11.27
N VAL A 58 -2.45 -10.77 10.74
CA VAL A 58 -2.44 -9.52 9.98
C VAL A 58 -2.03 -9.80 8.53
N LEU A 59 -2.90 -9.44 7.59
CA LEU A 59 -2.60 -9.48 6.16
C LEU A 59 -2.12 -8.11 5.68
N ARG A 60 -1.01 -8.11 4.94
CA ARG A 60 -0.47 -6.94 4.25
C ARG A 60 -0.46 -7.21 2.76
N ILE A 61 -0.84 -6.21 1.98
CA ILE A 61 -1.05 -6.33 0.54
C ILE A 61 -0.34 -5.18 -0.16
N GLY A 62 0.44 -5.50 -1.18
CA GLY A 62 1.05 -4.53 -2.08
C GLY A 62 0.47 -4.69 -3.49
N VAL A 63 -0.10 -3.62 -4.04
CA VAL A 63 -0.66 -3.62 -5.40
C VAL A 63 0.14 -2.66 -6.27
N ALA A 64 0.62 -3.11 -7.41
CA ALA A 64 1.33 -2.26 -8.34
C ALA A 64 0.87 -2.47 -9.78
N THR A 65 0.62 -1.36 -10.45
CA THR A 65 0.36 -1.30 -11.88
C THR A 65 1.63 -0.87 -12.60
N GLY A 66 1.97 -1.55 -13.69
CA GLY A 66 3.08 -1.17 -14.55
C GLY A 66 3.54 -2.33 -15.44
N ASN A 67 4.55 -2.04 -16.26
CA ASN A 67 5.04 -2.99 -17.27
C ASN A 67 5.66 -4.23 -16.64
N ALA A 68 5.25 -5.40 -17.15
CA ALA A 68 5.85 -6.70 -16.85
C ALA A 68 5.82 -7.59 -18.10
N ILE A 69 6.75 -8.52 -18.16
CA ILE A 69 6.76 -9.60 -19.15
C ILE A 69 6.00 -10.77 -18.55
N VAL A 70 4.99 -11.28 -19.25
CA VAL A 70 4.19 -12.43 -18.82
C VAL A 70 4.47 -13.60 -19.77
N GLY A 71 4.78 -14.77 -19.22
CA GLY A 71 5.03 -15.97 -20.01
C GLY A 71 5.63 -17.12 -19.22
N PRO A 72 6.00 -18.23 -19.90
CA PRO A 72 6.78 -19.30 -19.31
C PRO A 72 8.15 -18.77 -18.86
N CYS A 73 8.50 -18.98 -17.60
CA CYS A 73 9.81 -18.66 -17.06
C CYS A 73 10.38 -19.87 -16.32
N GLY A 74 11.62 -20.24 -16.65
CA GLY A 74 12.33 -21.36 -16.04
C GLY A 74 13.19 -22.11 -17.05
N SER A 75 13.62 -23.33 -16.68
CA SER A 75 14.32 -24.23 -17.59
C SER A 75 13.33 -25.09 -18.38
N GLU A 76 13.81 -25.77 -19.42
CA GLU A 76 12.98 -26.70 -20.23
C GLU A 76 12.32 -27.80 -19.37
N GLN A 77 12.97 -28.21 -18.30
CA GLN A 77 12.48 -29.28 -17.41
C GLN A 77 11.57 -28.76 -16.29
N LYS A 78 11.62 -27.45 -15.99
CA LYS A 78 10.82 -26.82 -14.94
C LYS A 78 10.59 -25.34 -15.25
N PHE A 79 9.38 -25.02 -15.71
CA PHE A 79 8.95 -23.65 -15.96
C PHE A 79 7.62 -23.36 -15.26
N ASP A 80 7.47 -22.11 -14.81
CA ASP A 80 6.22 -21.55 -14.32
C ASP A 80 5.69 -20.53 -15.33
N TYR A 81 4.39 -20.55 -15.61
CA TYR A 81 3.76 -19.39 -16.25
C TYR A 81 3.63 -18.28 -15.21
N THR A 82 4.35 -17.16 -15.38
CA THR A 82 4.43 -16.09 -14.37
C THR A 82 4.66 -14.74 -15.06
N CYS A 83 4.60 -13.65 -14.29
CA CYS A 83 5.08 -12.36 -14.74
C CYS A 83 6.36 -11.95 -14.03
N ILE A 84 7.24 -11.26 -14.76
CA ILE A 84 8.50 -10.71 -14.28
C ILE A 84 8.59 -9.28 -14.77
N GLY A 85 8.85 -8.36 -13.85
CA GLY A 85 8.95 -6.96 -14.18
C GLY A 85 9.22 -6.10 -12.97
N ASP A 86 9.48 -4.84 -13.24
CA ASP A 86 9.68 -3.86 -12.20
C ASP A 86 8.44 -3.69 -11.32
N SER A 87 7.24 -3.72 -11.92
CA SER A 87 5.96 -3.66 -11.19
C SER A 87 5.79 -4.79 -10.19
N VAL A 88 6.23 -6.01 -10.51
CA VAL A 88 6.22 -7.17 -9.60
C VAL A 88 7.08 -6.89 -8.36
N ASN A 89 8.27 -6.32 -8.58
CA ASN A 89 9.18 -5.97 -7.48
C ASN A 89 8.70 -4.75 -6.69
N VAL A 90 7.92 -3.84 -7.29
CA VAL A 90 7.27 -2.74 -6.57
C VAL A 90 6.17 -3.31 -5.67
N ALA A 91 5.27 -4.16 -6.19
CA ALA A 91 4.20 -4.78 -5.40
C ALA A 91 4.73 -5.49 -4.15
N ALA A 92 5.77 -6.33 -4.29
CA ALA A 92 6.39 -7.01 -3.15
C ALA A 92 6.96 -6.04 -2.11
N ARG A 93 7.52 -4.90 -2.54
CA ARG A 93 8.04 -3.89 -1.59
C ARG A 93 6.94 -3.11 -0.91
N LEU A 94 5.85 -2.83 -1.62
CA LEU A 94 4.67 -2.19 -1.03
C LEU A 94 4.07 -3.08 0.05
N GLU A 95 3.96 -4.39 -0.19
CA GLU A 95 3.54 -5.36 0.83
C GLU A 95 4.40 -5.20 2.09
N SER A 96 5.73 -5.26 1.96
CA SER A 96 6.61 -5.17 3.13
C SER A 96 6.60 -3.79 3.80
N ALA A 97 6.44 -2.71 3.01
CA ALA A 97 6.39 -1.34 3.52
C ALA A 97 5.16 -1.06 4.39
N ASN A 98 4.06 -1.80 4.21
CA ASN A 98 2.89 -1.69 5.08
C ASN A 98 3.26 -1.81 6.56
N LYS A 99 4.21 -2.68 6.91
CA LYS A 99 4.65 -2.85 8.30
C LYS A 99 5.29 -1.58 8.89
N PHE A 100 6.04 -0.84 8.07
CA PHE A 100 6.65 0.42 8.49
C PHE A 100 5.59 1.51 8.69
N TYR A 101 4.65 1.64 7.76
CA TYR A 101 3.61 2.67 7.83
C TYR A 101 2.41 2.30 8.71
N GLY A 102 2.33 1.07 9.20
CA GLY A 102 1.17 0.58 9.97
C GLY A 102 -0.09 0.36 9.14
N THR A 103 0.04 0.27 7.81
CA THR A 103 -1.07 0.12 6.87
C THR A 103 -1.31 -1.36 6.55
N GLN A 104 -2.40 -1.66 5.82
CA GLN A 104 -2.68 -3.02 5.34
C GLN A 104 -2.62 -3.15 3.81
N ILE A 105 -2.97 -2.09 3.07
CA ILE A 105 -2.89 -2.11 1.60
C ILE A 105 -2.14 -0.87 1.12
N LEU A 106 -1.02 -1.10 0.43
CA LEU A 106 -0.28 -0.03 -0.25
C LEU A 106 -0.35 -0.23 -1.75
N VAL A 107 -0.54 0.88 -2.46
CA VAL A 107 -0.59 0.93 -3.92
C VAL A 107 0.39 1.94 -4.48
N ASN A 108 0.87 1.73 -5.71
CA ASN A 108 1.63 2.75 -6.42
C ASN A 108 0.71 3.76 -7.14
N GLU A 109 1.26 4.93 -7.45
CA GLU A 109 0.54 6.00 -8.16
C GLU A 109 -0.13 5.54 -9.47
N ALA A 110 0.51 4.67 -10.26
CA ALA A 110 -0.09 4.17 -11.49
C ALA A 110 -1.40 3.40 -11.25
N THR A 111 -1.50 2.68 -10.12
CA THR A 111 -2.75 2.03 -9.72
C THR A 111 -3.80 3.07 -9.37
N CYS A 112 -3.47 4.09 -8.56
CA CYS A 112 -4.39 5.17 -8.21
C CYS A 112 -4.94 5.88 -9.47
N GLN A 113 -4.08 6.20 -10.42
CA GLN A 113 -4.47 6.88 -11.66
C GLN A 113 -5.42 6.02 -12.52
N GLN A 114 -5.18 4.71 -12.61
CA GLN A 114 -5.99 3.83 -13.45
C GLN A 114 -7.37 3.53 -12.84
N VAL A 115 -7.50 3.47 -11.52
CA VAL A 115 -8.80 3.22 -10.86
C VAL A 115 -9.66 4.47 -10.73
N GLY A 116 -9.05 5.66 -10.80
CA GLY A 116 -9.77 6.93 -10.68
C GLY A 116 -10.54 7.04 -9.36
N ASP A 117 -11.79 7.50 -9.44
CA ASP A 117 -12.63 7.77 -8.26
C ASP A 117 -13.31 6.53 -7.67
N GLY A 118 -12.91 5.31 -8.06
CA GLY A 118 -13.50 4.07 -7.55
C GLY A 118 -13.17 3.77 -6.08
N PHE A 119 -12.11 4.40 -5.55
CA PHE A 119 -11.58 4.12 -4.21
C PHE A 119 -11.12 5.38 -3.49
N ALA A 120 -11.07 5.29 -2.16
CA ALA A 120 -10.49 6.32 -1.32
C ALA A 120 -9.04 5.96 -0.95
N PHE A 121 -8.16 6.97 -0.99
CA PHE A 121 -6.73 6.80 -0.74
C PHE A 121 -6.22 7.81 0.28
N ARG A 122 -5.21 7.41 1.06
CA ARG A 122 -4.36 8.31 1.84
C ARG A 122 -2.97 8.36 1.21
N ALA A 123 -2.57 9.54 0.74
CA ALA A 123 -1.25 9.72 0.12
C ALA A 123 -0.15 9.62 1.18
N LEU A 124 0.84 8.76 0.94
CA LEU A 124 1.98 8.52 1.85
C LEU A 124 3.30 9.05 1.30
N GLY A 125 3.28 9.64 0.11
CA GLY A 125 4.43 10.27 -0.52
C GLY A 125 5.34 9.27 -1.23
N GLY A 126 6.60 9.66 -1.41
CA GLY A 126 7.57 8.96 -2.26
C GLY A 126 8.52 8.10 -1.44
N VAL A 127 8.55 6.80 -1.72
CA VAL A 127 9.51 5.89 -1.10
C VAL A 127 10.67 5.63 -2.05
N GLN A 128 11.91 5.84 -1.58
CA GLN A 128 13.08 5.40 -2.32
C GLN A 128 13.19 3.88 -2.26
N VAL A 129 13.12 3.27 -3.44
CA VAL A 129 13.37 1.84 -3.61
C VAL A 129 14.86 1.66 -3.91
N LYS A 130 15.56 0.87 -3.10
CA LYS A 130 16.97 0.51 -3.34
C LYS A 130 17.15 -0.01 -4.78
N GLY A 131 17.96 0.69 -5.57
CA GLY A 131 18.21 0.38 -6.98
C GLY A 131 17.43 1.24 -7.99
N LYS A 132 16.52 2.12 -7.55
CA LYS A 132 15.86 3.12 -8.39
C LYS A 132 16.35 4.53 -8.07
N ARG A 133 16.49 5.36 -9.11
CA ARG A 133 16.82 6.80 -8.98
C ARG A 133 15.61 7.66 -8.61
N GLN A 134 14.42 7.26 -9.03
CA GLN A 134 13.17 7.97 -8.73
C GLN A 134 12.41 7.27 -7.61
N ALA A 135 11.92 8.06 -6.65
CA ALA A 135 11.03 7.58 -5.62
C ALA A 135 9.71 7.11 -6.25
N VAL A 136 9.17 6.01 -5.74
CA VAL A 136 7.84 5.53 -6.13
C VAL A 136 6.84 6.22 -5.22
N GLN A 137 5.91 6.99 -5.81
CA GLN A 137 4.79 7.56 -5.06
C GLN A 137 3.83 6.45 -4.66
N ILE A 138 3.47 6.43 -3.38
CA ILE A 138 2.64 5.41 -2.77
C ILE A 138 1.44 6.00 -2.05
N SER A 139 0.37 5.22 -1.98
CA SER A 139 -0.84 5.57 -1.25
C SER A 139 -1.38 4.36 -0.53
N GLU A 140 -2.01 4.57 0.61
CA GLU A 140 -2.80 3.56 1.27
C GLU A 140 -4.19 3.51 0.65
N LEU A 141 -4.64 2.31 0.31
CA LEU A 141 -6.02 2.06 -0.12
C LEU A 141 -6.91 1.91 1.13
N LEU A 142 -7.79 2.89 1.37
CA LEU A 142 -8.63 2.95 2.57
C LEU A 142 -9.91 2.14 2.41
N GLY A 143 -10.44 2.08 1.20
CA GLY A 143 -11.70 1.40 0.91
C GLY A 143 -12.32 1.86 -0.40
N ARG A 144 -13.51 1.33 -0.70
CA ARG A 144 -14.31 1.72 -1.85
C ARG A 144 -14.85 3.13 -1.67
N ALA A 145 -14.98 3.87 -2.76
CA ALA A 145 -15.60 5.18 -2.72
C ALA A 145 -17.02 5.10 -2.13
N GLY A 146 -17.36 6.06 -1.26
CA GLY A 146 -18.63 6.08 -0.54
C GLY A 146 -18.78 5.05 0.59
N GLN A 147 -17.78 4.20 0.85
CA GLN A 147 -17.77 3.24 1.97
C GLN A 147 -16.77 3.61 3.07
N VAL A 148 -16.02 4.70 2.89
CA VAL A 148 -15.11 5.25 3.89
C VAL A 148 -15.79 6.44 4.55
N ASP A 149 -15.76 6.50 5.88
CA ASP A 149 -16.42 7.55 6.64
C ASP A 149 -15.73 8.93 6.45
N ASP A 150 -16.50 10.00 6.64
CA ASP A 150 -16.04 11.37 6.41
C ASP A 150 -14.86 11.76 7.30
N ALA A 151 -14.76 11.21 8.52
CA ALA A 151 -13.65 11.54 9.42
C ALA A 151 -12.34 10.92 8.92
N THR A 152 -12.40 9.67 8.43
CA THR A 152 -11.27 9.00 7.79
C THR A 152 -10.85 9.72 6.50
N LEU A 153 -11.81 10.15 5.66
CA LEU A 153 -11.52 10.91 4.44
C LEU A 153 -10.88 12.27 4.75
N ALA A 154 -11.43 13.01 5.72
CA ALA A 154 -10.89 14.30 6.14
C ALA A 154 -9.45 14.15 6.70
N TYR A 155 -9.21 13.11 7.50
CA TYR A 155 -7.88 12.80 7.99
C TYR A 155 -6.90 12.46 6.86
N ALA A 156 -7.31 11.60 5.93
CA ALA A 156 -6.48 11.20 4.79
C ALA A 156 -6.07 12.41 3.93
N LEU A 157 -6.99 13.36 3.73
CA LEU A 157 -6.72 14.61 3.02
C LEU A 157 -5.74 15.50 3.78
N ALA A 158 -5.97 15.73 5.08
CA ALA A 158 -5.09 16.54 5.91
C ALA A 158 -3.67 15.95 5.98
N PHE A 159 -3.58 14.63 6.14
CA PHE A 159 -2.31 13.91 6.14
C PHE A 159 -1.59 14.03 4.78
N GLY A 160 -2.31 13.85 3.67
CA GLY A 160 -1.73 13.99 2.32
C GLY A 160 -1.18 15.40 2.07
N GLN A 161 -1.85 16.44 2.56
CA GLN A 161 -1.34 17.82 2.51
C GLN A 161 -0.08 18.00 3.36
N ALA A 162 -0.05 17.42 4.55
CA ALA A 162 1.11 17.45 5.43
C ALA A 162 2.34 16.76 4.79
N VAL A 163 2.12 15.62 4.12
CA VAL A 163 3.16 14.92 3.35
C VAL A 163 3.64 15.75 2.16
N ALA A 164 2.74 16.44 1.46
CA ALA A 164 3.13 17.32 0.35
C ALA A 164 4.04 18.47 0.80
N LEU A 165 3.74 19.10 1.95
CA LEU A 165 4.61 20.11 2.57
C LEU A 165 5.98 19.55 2.93
N PHE A 166 6.01 18.31 3.44
CA PHE A 166 7.25 17.61 3.74
C PHE A 166 8.07 17.37 2.46
N GLN A 167 7.44 16.93 1.37
CA GLN A 167 8.11 16.71 0.09
C GLN A 167 8.62 18.01 -0.55
N SER A 168 7.93 19.14 -0.34
CA SER A 168 8.37 20.46 -0.79
C SER A 168 9.44 21.08 0.10
N ARG A 169 9.92 20.36 1.12
CA ARG A 169 10.93 20.81 2.10
C ARG A 169 10.51 22.01 2.95
N ASP A 170 9.20 22.26 3.06
CA ASP A 170 8.69 23.25 4.00
C ASP A 170 8.59 22.60 5.39
N TRP A 171 9.74 22.40 6.03
CA TRP A 171 9.83 21.65 7.29
C TRP A 171 9.02 22.27 8.42
N ALA A 172 8.89 23.60 8.43
CA ALA A 172 8.14 24.32 9.45
C ALA A 172 6.64 24.04 9.31
N ALA A 173 6.09 24.23 8.11
CA ALA A 173 4.67 23.96 7.84
C ALA A 173 4.36 22.46 7.94
N ALA A 174 5.26 21.61 7.44
CA ALA A 174 5.12 20.16 7.55
C ALA A 174 5.06 19.71 9.01
N ARG A 175 5.96 20.19 9.87
CA ARG A 175 5.97 19.85 11.30
C ARG A 175 4.65 20.22 11.99
N GLU A 176 4.11 21.40 11.68
CA GLU A 176 2.82 21.84 12.23
C GLU A 176 1.67 20.93 11.77
N ALA A 177 1.56 20.70 10.46
CA ALA A 177 0.50 19.88 9.88
C ALA A 177 0.58 18.40 10.32
N ILE A 178 1.78 17.82 10.34
CA ILE A 178 2.02 16.44 10.83
C ILE A 178 1.74 16.34 12.33
N GLY A 179 2.08 17.39 13.10
CA GLY A 179 1.77 17.49 14.53
C GLY A 179 0.26 17.43 14.79
N ALA A 180 -0.53 18.16 14.01
CA ALA A 180 -1.99 18.08 14.07
C ALA A 180 -2.51 16.67 13.73
N CYS A 181 -1.97 16.03 12.70
CA CYS A 181 -2.32 14.64 12.34
C CYS A 181 -1.98 13.65 13.46
N SER A 182 -0.84 13.84 14.13
CA SER A 182 -0.38 12.99 15.24
C SER A 182 -1.23 13.17 16.51
N ILE A 183 -1.83 14.34 16.72
CA ILE A 183 -2.80 14.56 17.80
C ILE A 183 -4.13 13.88 17.47
N GLN A 184 -4.59 13.99 16.22
CA GLN A 184 -5.87 13.42 15.78
C GLN A 184 -5.85 11.89 15.76
N GLN A 185 -4.76 11.28 15.29
CA GLN A 185 -4.56 9.83 15.29
C GLN A 185 -3.20 9.48 15.90
N PRO A 186 -3.11 9.37 17.24
CA PRO A 186 -1.85 9.13 17.93
C PRO A 186 -1.16 7.83 17.53
N ASP A 187 -1.92 6.81 17.13
CA ASP A 187 -1.42 5.47 16.81
C ASP A 187 -1.02 5.27 15.34
N ASP A 188 -1.19 6.29 14.51
CA ASP A 188 -0.75 6.23 13.12
C ASP A 188 0.79 6.24 13.03
N LEU A 189 1.36 5.10 12.63
CA LEU A 189 2.80 4.96 12.50
C LEU A 189 3.36 5.86 11.39
N ALA A 190 2.61 6.08 10.30
CA ALA A 190 3.04 6.97 9.24
C ALA A 190 3.21 8.41 9.75
N ALA A 191 2.23 8.96 10.45
CA ALA A 191 2.32 10.27 11.09
C ALA A 191 3.50 10.37 12.07
N ARG A 192 3.70 9.35 12.92
CA ARG A 192 4.85 9.32 13.84
C ARG A 192 6.20 9.37 13.12
N HIS A 193 6.36 8.59 12.05
CA HIS A 193 7.58 8.58 11.26
C HIS A 193 7.84 9.93 10.58
N TYR A 194 6.81 10.54 10.01
CA TYR A 194 6.91 11.88 9.42
C TYR A 194 7.20 12.96 10.48
N ALA A 195 6.62 12.86 11.68
CA ALA A 195 6.85 13.81 12.77
C ALA A 195 8.32 13.80 13.21
N GLU A 196 8.87 12.61 13.40
CA GLU A 196 10.28 12.43 13.79
C GLU A 196 11.21 12.94 12.68
N ALA A 197 10.93 12.60 11.43
CA ALA A 197 11.72 13.08 10.29
C ALA A 197 11.66 14.62 10.16
N ALA A 198 10.48 15.23 10.33
CA ALA A 198 10.30 16.68 10.22
C ALA A 198 11.06 17.42 11.32
N LYS A 199 11.11 16.86 12.53
CA LYS A 199 11.92 17.38 13.64
C LYS A 199 13.41 17.35 13.28
N ILE A 200 13.92 16.22 12.80
CA ILE A 200 15.33 16.07 12.41
C ILE A 200 15.69 17.04 11.28
N TYR A 201 14.85 17.15 10.24
CA TYR A 201 15.15 17.97 9.06
C TYR A 201 15.01 19.47 9.29
N LEU A 202 14.24 19.88 10.31
CA LEU A 202 14.21 21.27 10.76
C LEU A 202 15.53 21.69 11.42
N GLU A 203 16.18 20.78 12.14
CA GLU A 203 17.47 21.02 12.80
C GLU A 203 18.65 20.81 11.84
N GLN A 204 18.54 19.81 10.96
CA GLN A 204 19.59 19.42 10.01
C GLN A 204 18.96 18.96 8.69
N ALA A 205 18.84 19.88 7.75
CA ALA A 205 18.28 19.60 6.44
C ALA A 205 19.10 18.50 5.71
N PRO A 206 18.44 17.54 5.06
CA PRO A 206 19.15 16.52 4.27
C PRO A 206 19.84 17.17 3.06
N PRO A 207 20.99 16.63 2.61
CA PRO A 207 21.63 17.09 1.39
C PRO A 207 20.71 16.95 0.17
N ASP A 208 20.95 17.77 -0.85
CA ASP A 208 20.23 17.78 -2.13
C ASP A 208 20.26 16.45 -2.89
#